data_AF-A0A929H251-F1
#
_entry.id   AF-A0A929H251-F1
#
_cell.length_a   1.000
_cell.length_b   1.000
_cell.length_c   1.000
_cell.angle_alpha   90.00
_cell.angle_beta   90.00
_cell.angle_gamma   90.00
#
_symmetry.space_group_name_H-M   'P 1'
#
loop_
_entity.id
_entity.type
_entity.pdbx_description
1 polymer ?
#
loop_
_entity_poly.entity_id
_entity_poly.type
_entity_poly.pdbx_seq_one_letter_code
_entity_poly.pdbx_strand_id
1 'polypeptide(L)'
;MRRTGRLLLAWVALGLLAALVVTNAVFLALLQTGGPLIGLVLYVVLLWRWRQRDYRAAVVGGLAGLAVHVVEVIITGWSAYPALVALNLILPAVLALVAWLAGQRAPQGDGNK
;
A
#
# COMPACT_ATOMS: atom_id res chain seq x y z
N MET A 1 26.50 2.01 7.43
CA MET A 1 25.48 1.00 7.04
C MET A 1 24.00 1.45 7.18
N ARG A 2 23.61 2.40 8.06
CA ARG A 2 22.19 2.81 8.23
C ARG A 2 21.56 3.62 7.07
N ARG A 3 22.34 4.21 6.15
CA ARG A 3 21.81 4.98 5.00
C ARG A 3 21.28 4.09 3.87
N THR A 4 22.01 3.03 3.53
CA THR A 4 21.66 2.12 2.43
C THR A 4 20.35 1.37 2.68
N GLY A 5 20.13 0.89 3.90
CA GLY A 5 18.87 0.21 4.26
C GLY A 5 17.62 1.12 4.21
N ARG A 6 17.78 2.44 4.41
CA ARG A 6 16.67 3.39 4.28
C ARG A 6 16.34 3.71 2.82
N LEU A 7 17.37 3.86 1.99
CA LEU A 7 17.20 3.99 0.54
C LEU A 7 16.51 2.76 -0.05
N LEU A 8 16.92 1.56 0.34
CA LEU A 8 16.29 0.32 -0.12
C LEU A 8 14.81 0.26 0.25
N LEU A 9 14.45 0.50 1.52
CA LEU A 9 13.04 0.49 1.95
C LEU A 9 12.20 1.53 1.21
N ALA A 10 12.76 2.72 0.93
CA ALA A 10 12.08 3.75 0.16
C ALA A 10 11.77 3.29 -1.27
N TRP A 11 12.74 2.65 -1.95
CA TRP A 11 12.54 2.09 -3.28
C TRP A 11 11.55 0.93 -3.29
N VAL A 12 11.61 0.04 -2.29
CA VAL A 12 10.66 -1.06 -2.14
C VAL A 12 9.24 -0.54 -1.97
N ALA A 13 9.02 0.45 -1.09
CA ALA A 13 7.70 1.04 -0.88
C ALA A 13 7.17 1.75 -2.13
N LEU A 14 8.02 2.47 -2.87
CA LEU A 14 7.65 3.07 -4.15
C LEU A 14 7.26 2.01 -5.18
N GLY A 15 8.01 0.92 -5.26
CA GLY A 15 7.69 -0.22 -6.12
C GLY A 15 6.37 -0.88 -5.75
N LEU A 16 6.11 -1.07 -4.45
CA LEU A 16 4.84 -1.62 -3.96
C LEU A 16 3.65 -0.71 -4.27
N LEU A 17 3.79 0.61 -4.06
CA LEU A 17 2.74 1.58 -4.38
C LEU A 17 2.45 1.62 -5.88
N ALA A 18 3.49 1.59 -6.72
CA ALA A 18 3.32 1.51 -8.17
C ALA A 18 2.63 0.21 -8.59
N ALA A 19 3.04 -0.94 -8.03
CA ALA A 19 2.41 -2.23 -8.28
C ALA A 19 0.92 -2.21 -7.88
N LEU A 20 0.60 -1.67 -6.70
CA LEU A 20 -0.77 -1.51 -6.22
C LEU A 20 -1.63 -0.67 -7.16
N VAL A 21 -1.12 0.48 -7.63
CA VAL A 21 -1.81 1.32 -8.60
C VAL A 21 -2.10 0.55 -9.89
N VAL A 22 -1.11 -0.17 -10.43
CA VAL A 22 -1.27 -0.95 -11.66
C VAL A 22 -2.25 -2.10 -11.47
N THR A 23 -2.12 -2.89 -10.39
CA THR A 23 -3.02 -4.01 -10.10
C THR A 23 -4.46 -3.52 -9.94
N ASN A 24 -4.68 -2.43 -9.20
CA ASN A 24 -6.02 -1.87 -9.01
C ASN A 24 -6.61 -1.32 -10.32
N ALA A 25 -5.81 -0.66 -11.16
CA ALA A 25 -6.26 -0.18 -12.47
C ALA A 25 -6.67 -1.34 -13.40
N VAL A 26 -5.85 -2.40 -13.48
CA VAL A 26 -6.17 -3.60 -14.27
C VAL A 26 -7.43 -4.28 -13.74
N PHE A 27 -7.52 -4.44 -12.42
CA PHE A 27 -8.65 -5.12 -11.79
C PHE A 27 -9.95 -4.32 -11.94
N LEU A 28 -9.89 -2.98 -11.83
CA LEU A 28 -10.99 -2.08 -12.13
C LEU A 28 -11.44 -2.18 -13.59
N ALA A 29 -10.50 -2.21 -14.54
CA ALA A 29 -10.81 -2.32 -15.96
C ALA A 29 -11.50 -3.65 -16.31
N LEU A 30 -11.15 -4.74 -15.62
CA LEU A 30 -11.70 -6.08 -15.88
C LEU A 30 -13.04 -6.34 -15.17
N LEU A 31 -13.18 -5.91 -13.92
CA LEU A 31 -14.33 -6.29 -13.08
C LEU A 31 -15.28 -5.14 -12.77
N GLN A 32 -14.84 -3.89 -12.98
CA GLN A 32 -15.64 -2.68 -12.73
C GLN A 32 -16.27 -2.62 -11.32
N THR A 33 -15.61 -3.23 -10.32
CA THR A 33 -16.07 -3.20 -8.93
C THR A 33 -15.59 -1.94 -8.20
N GLY A 34 -16.22 -1.64 -7.06
CA GLY A 34 -15.94 -0.43 -6.28
C GLY A 34 -14.63 -0.49 -5.48
N GLY A 35 -14.23 -1.66 -4.97
CA GLY A 35 -13.01 -1.81 -4.16
C GLY A 35 -11.73 -1.39 -4.89
N PRO A 36 -11.53 -1.76 -6.17
CA PRO A 36 -10.35 -1.38 -6.94
C PRO A 36 -10.29 0.10 -7.26
N LEU A 37 -11.44 0.75 -7.45
CA LEU A 37 -11.50 2.20 -7.62
C LEU A 37 -11.07 2.92 -6.33
N ILE A 38 -11.59 2.49 -5.18
CA ILE A 38 -11.21 3.04 -3.87
C ILE A 38 -9.71 2.81 -3.62
N GLY A 39 -9.22 1.59 -3.88
CA GLY A 39 -7.82 1.24 -3.80
C GLY A 39 -6.94 2.12 -4.68
N LEU A 40 -7.30 2.29 -5.96
CA LEU A 40 -6.56 3.12 -6.91
C LEU A 40 -6.38 4.56 -6.41
N VAL A 41 -7.48 5.22 -6.01
CA VAL A 41 -7.43 6.59 -5.49
C VAL A 41 -6.56 6.67 -4.23
N LEU A 42 -6.76 5.73 -3.30
CA LEU A 42 -6.02 5.67 -2.04
C LEU A 42 -4.51 5.50 -2.28
N TYR A 43 -4.09 4.56 -3.13
CA TYR A 43 -2.67 4.31 -3.39
C TYR A 43 -2.00 5.43 -4.18
N VAL A 44 -2.70 6.14 -5.07
CA VAL A 44 -2.17 7.35 -5.72
C VAL A 44 -1.90 8.46 -4.69
N VAL A 45 -2.83 8.68 -3.76
CA VAL A 45 -2.64 9.67 -2.68
C VAL A 45 -1.47 9.25 -1.76
N LEU A 46 -1.36 7.97 -1.44
CA LEU A 46 -0.26 7.45 -0.62
C LEU A 46 1.08 7.55 -1.32
N LEU A 47 1.15 7.36 -2.64
CA LEU A 47 2.36 7.58 -3.43
C LEU A 47 2.82 9.04 -3.33
N TRP A 48 1.89 9.99 -3.39
CA TRP A 48 2.19 11.40 -3.17
C TRP A 48 2.67 11.69 -1.75
N ARG A 49 1.97 11.16 -0.73
CA ARG A 49 2.33 11.33 0.70
C ARG A 49 3.66 10.68 1.07
N TRP A 50 3.96 9.52 0.50
CA TRP A 50 5.25 8.84 0.69
C TRP A 50 6.42 9.69 0.21
N ARG A 51 6.24 10.43 -0.90
CA ARG A 51 7.25 11.39 -1.40
C ARG A 51 7.55 12.49 -0.37
N GLN A 52 6.60 12.80 0.50
CA GLN A 52 6.78 13.74 1.62
C GLN A 52 7.32 13.09 2.91
N ARG A 53 7.71 11.81 2.87
CA ARG A 53 8.19 11.00 4.01
C ARG A 53 7.16 10.82 5.14
N ASP A 54 5.87 10.88 4.82
CA ASP A 54 4.80 10.56 5.76
C ASP A 54 4.57 9.05 5.82
N TYR A 55 5.43 8.36 6.58
CA TYR A 55 5.39 6.90 6.72
C TYR A 55 4.15 6.41 7.47
N ARG A 56 3.60 7.23 8.38
CA ARG A 56 2.39 6.88 9.13
C ARG A 56 1.18 6.79 8.20
N ALA A 57 1.03 7.75 7.29
CA ALA A 57 0.00 7.69 6.27
C ALA A 57 0.08 6.40 5.45
N ALA A 58 1.28 5.96 5.07
CA ALA A 58 1.48 4.72 4.31
C ALA A 58 1.10 3.45 5.08
N VAL A 59 1.39 3.38 6.40
CA VAL A 59 0.93 2.25 7.24
C VAL A 59 -0.59 2.21 7.31
N VAL A 60 -1.21 3.34 7.69
CA VAL A 60 -2.67 3.43 7.84
C VAL A 60 -3.36 3.15 6.50
N GLY A 61 -2.81 3.70 5.41
CA GLY A 61 -3.30 3.50 4.06
C GLY A 61 -3.20 2.04 3.60
N GLY A 62 -2.07 1.37 3.82
CA GLY A 62 -1.93 -0.05 3.48
C GLY A 62 -2.93 -0.93 4.23
N LEU A 63 -3.17 -0.66 5.52
CA LEU A 63 -4.16 -1.37 6.32
C LEU A 63 -5.61 -1.07 5.88
N ALA A 64 -5.92 0.18 5.60
CA ALA A 64 -7.25 0.58 5.10
C ALA A 64 -7.54 -0.06 3.74
N GLY A 65 -6.57 -0.04 2.81
CA GLY A 65 -6.69 -0.69 1.51
C GLY A 65 -6.86 -2.20 1.62
N LEU A 66 -6.12 -2.86 2.53
CA LEU A 66 -6.32 -4.28 2.84
C LEU A 66 -7.75 -4.55 3.30
N ALA A 67 -8.27 -3.74 4.24
CA ALA A 67 -9.61 -3.91 4.75
C ALA A 67 -10.68 -3.78 3.66
N VAL A 68 -10.53 -2.80 2.76
CA VAL A 68 -11.43 -2.64 1.59
C VAL A 68 -11.47 -3.91 0.75
N HIS A 69 -10.31 -4.47 0.40
CA HIS A 69 -10.25 -5.68 -0.43
C HIS A 69 -10.72 -6.94 0.30
N VAL A 70 -10.49 -7.06 1.61
CA VAL A 70 -11.05 -8.16 2.42
C VAL A 70 -12.57 -8.10 2.44
N VAL A 71 -13.14 -6.91 2.71
CA VAL A 71 -14.60 -6.72 2.71
C VAL A 71 -15.20 -7.04 1.34
N GLU A 72 -14.54 -6.60 0.26
CA GLU A 72 -14.96 -6.93 -1.10
C GLU A 72 -14.98 -8.45 -1.32
N VAL A 73 -13.89 -9.16 -1.00
CA VAL A 73 -13.83 -10.63 -1.14
C VAL A 73 -14.90 -11.34 -0.30
N ILE A 74 -15.21 -10.84 0.90
CA ILE A 74 -16.26 -11.42 1.75
C ILE A 74 -17.65 -11.25 1.10
N ILE A 75 -17.93 -10.08 0.52
CA ILE A 75 -19.25 -9.77 -0.04
C ILE A 75 -19.44 -10.37 -1.43
N THR A 76 -18.43 -10.28 -2.29
CA THR A 76 -18.53 -10.68 -3.70
C THR A 76 -17.97 -12.06 -3.97
N GLY A 77 -17.31 -12.68 -2.98
CA GLY A 77 -16.57 -13.92 -3.16
C GLY A 77 -15.28 -13.73 -3.97
N TRP A 78 -14.67 -14.85 -4.33
CA TRP A 78 -13.49 -14.85 -5.22
C TRP A 78 -13.91 -14.53 -6.66
N SER A 79 -13.21 -13.57 -7.27
CA SER A 79 -13.43 -13.24 -8.69
C SER A 79 -12.91 -14.35 -9.62
N ALA A 80 -13.27 -14.26 -10.90
CA ALA A 80 -12.68 -15.07 -11.98
C ALA A 80 -11.16 -14.90 -12.14
N TYR A 81 -10.57 -13.89 -11.49
CA TYR A 81 -9.14 -13.60 -11.51
C TYR A 81 -8.55 -13.71 -10.09
N PRO A 82 -8.42 -14.93 -9.53
CA PRO A 82 -7.99 -15.13 -8.14
C PRO A 82 -6.56 -14.62 -7.87
N ALA A 83 -5.69 -14.61 -8.89
CA ALA A 83 -4.35 -14.04 -8.77
C ALA A 83 -4.39 -12.52 -8.50
N LEU A 84 -5.29 -11.79 -9.16
CA LEU A 84 -5.43 -10.34 -8.95
C LEU A 84 -6.05 -10.04 -7.57
N VAL A 85 -6.99 -10.87 -7.13
CA VAL A 85 -7.52 -10.82 -5.75
C VAL A 85 -6.38 -11.03 -4.74
N ALA A 86 -5.56 -12.06 -4.92
CA ALA A 86 -4.45 -12.34 -4.03
C ALA A 86 -3.44 -11.19 -3.99
N LEU A 87 -3.10 -10.59 -5.12
CA LEU A 87 -2.22 -9.40 -5.17
C LEU A 87 -2.83 -8.21 -4.42
N ASN A 88 -4.13 -7.95 -4.59
CA ASN A 88 -4.83 -6.89 -3.87
C ASN A 88 -4.95 -7.13 -2.35
N LEU A 89 -4.70 -8.34 -1.87
CA LEU A 89 -4.62 -8.64 -0.43
C LEU A 89 -3.17 -8.63 0.09
N ILE A 90 -2.23 -9.18 -0.68
CA ILE A 90 -0.84 -9.32 -0.24
C ILE A 90 -0.11 -7.98 -0.30
N LEU A 91 -0.22 -7.25 -1.41
CA LEU A 91 0.55 -6.02 -1.63
C LEU A 91 0.27 -4.94 -0.58
N PRO A 92 -0.99 -4.66 -0.15
CA PRO A 92 -1.23 -3.65 0.88
C PRO A 92 -0.70 -4.07 2.26
N ALA A 93 -0.75 -5.37 2.59
CA ALA A 93 -0.19 -5.90 3.83
C ALA A 93 1.33 -5.74 3.87
N VAL A 94 2.01 -6.08 2.76
CA VAL A 94 3.46 -5.90 2.62
C VAL A 94 3.83 -4.41 2.67
N LEU A 95 3.04 -3.54 2.02
CA LEU A 95 3.24 -2.09 2.08
C LEU A 95 3.17 -1.58 3.52
N ALA A 96 2.15 -1.99 4.29
CA ALA A 96 1.99 -1.57 5.67
C ALA A 96 3.20 -2.00 6.53
N LEU A 97 3.69 -3.23 6.36
CA LEU A 97 4.87 -3.73 7.05
C LEU A 97 6.14 -2.93 6.67
N VAL A 98 6.37 -2.70 5.38
CA VAL A 98 7.53 -1.94 4.89
C VAL A 98 7.49 -0.50 5.39
N ALA A 99 6.33 0.15 5.35
CA ALA A 99 6.14 1.51 5.85
C ALA A 99 6.40 1.60 7.36
N TRP A 100 5.97 0.61 8.13
CA TRP A 100 6.21 0.54 9.57
C TRP A 100 7.71 0.38 9.87
N LEU A 101 8.39 -0.53 9.18
CA LEU A 101 9.84 -0.72 9.30
C LEU A 101 10.63 0.53 8.89
N ALA A 102 10.17 1.26 7.87
CA ALA A 102 10.76 2.53 7.47
C ALA A 102 10.58 3.61 8.55
N GLY A 103 9.40 3.68 9.16
CA GLY A 103 9.09 4.59 10.26
C GLY A 103 9.96 4.36 11.49
N GLN A 104 10.20 3.11 11.88
CA GLN A 104 11.09 2.80 13.02
C GLN A 104 12.57 3.16 12.78
N ARG A 105 13.01 3.20 11.52
CA ARG A 105 14.40 3.52 11.14
C ARG A 105 14.62 5.01 10.88
N ALA A 106 13.56 5.83 10.90
CA ALA A 106 13.70 7.27 10.97
C ALA A 106 14.20 7.63 12.38
N PRO A 107 15.29 8.41 12.53
CA PRO A 107 15.67 8.89 13.85
C PRO A 107 14.48 9.70 14.37
N GLN A 108 13.97 9.33 15.55
CA GLN A 108 13.16 10.26 16.33
C GLN A 108 14.04 11.49 16.53
N GLY A 109 13.72 12.58 15.84
CA GLY A 109 14.33 13.87 16.13
C GLY A 109 13.98 14.22 17.57
N ASP A 110 15.02 14.44 18.37
CA ASP A 110 15.04 15.05 19.70
C ASP A 110 13.70 15.58 20.20
N GLY A 111 13.00 14.76 20.98
CA GLY A 111 11.97 15.21 21.89
C GLY A 111 12.61 15.72 23.18
N ASN A 112 13.32 16.85 23.10
CA ASN A 112 13.55 17.73 24.24
C ASN A 112 13.13 19.15 23.84
N LYS A 113 11.86 19.45 24.07
CA LYS A 113 11.33 20.80 24.32
C LYS A 113 10.20 20.68 25.32
#